data_AF-A0A7V5C999-F1
#
_entry.id   AF-A0A7V5C999-F1
#
_cell.length_a   1.000
_cell.length_b   1.000
_cell.length_c   1.000
_cell.angle_alpha   90.00
_cell.angle_beta   90.00
_cell.angle_gamma   90.00
#
_symmetry.space_group_name_H-M   'P 1'
#
loop_
_entity.id
_entity.type
_entity.pdbx_description
1 polymer ?
#
loop_
_entity_poly.entity_id
_entity_poly.type
_entity_poly.pdbx_seq_one_letter_code
_entity_poly.pdbx_strand_id
1 'polypeptide(L)'
;VVIEMNPRVSRSSALASKATGFPIAKIAAKLAVGYTLDELDNDITKVTPASFEPTIDYVVTKIPRFAFEKFPGAKPELTTAMKSVGEAMAIGRTIHESLQKALTSMETGLTGFDEIEIEGAPDKPAVMKALTETSPDRIRVIAQAMRHGLSDAEIKQVTAFDPWFLARIREIVEAEEQVRHDGLPMHAEGLRGLKMMGFSDARLATLTGRDEANVRRARLNLGVTAVFKRIDTCAAEFEAQTPYMYSTYEAPMMGEVECESRPSDRKKVVILGGGPNRIGQGIEFDYCCCHACFSLTDAGFETIMVNCNPETVSTDYDTSDRLYFEPLTFEHVMEILRVEQDNGTLHGVIVQFGGQTPLKIAAALEEAGIPILGTSPDAIDLAEDRERFQDLVNRLDLKQPHNAIASTDEAAIQLAEEIGFPLVIRPSYVLGGRAMEIVRDLDHLKRYIREAVVVSGDSPVLLDSYLSGAVEVDVDALCDGKSVHVAGIMQHIEEAGVHSGDSACCLPPHTLPAEIIAEIERQTQALALALGVVG
;
A
#
# COMPACT_ATOMS: atom_id res chain seq x y z
N VAL A 1 -28.89 7.61 20.97
CA VAL A 1 -28.22 8.74 21.67
C VAL A 1 -27.42 9.48 20.63
N VAL A 2 -27.65 10.79 20.44
CA VAL A 2 -26.79 11.61 19.57
C VAL A 2 -25.47 11.84 20.30
N ILE A 3 -24.34 11.58 19.63
CA ILE A 3 -22.99 11.70 20.22
C ILE A 3 -22.42 13.10 19.96
N GLU A 4 -22.28 13.47 18.69
CA GLU A 4 -21.79 14.79 18.25
C GLU A 4 -22.27 15.11 16.82
N MET A 5 -21.98 16.32 16.34
CA MET A 5 -22.11 16.70 14.93
C MET A 5 -20.89 17.54 14.51
N ASN A 6 -20.43 17.34 13.28
CA ASN A 6 -19.29 18.05 12.72
C ASN A 6 -19.78 18.94 11.55
N PRO A 7 -19.85 20.27 11.70
CA PRO A 7 -20.45 21.18 10.71
C PRO A 7 -19.48 21.51 9.57
N ARG A 8 -18.86 20.48 8.98
CA ARG A 8 -17.89 20.57 7.87
C ARG A 8 -17.69 19.21 7.22
N VAL A 9 -16.99 19.18 6.09
CA VAL A 9 -16.41 17.93 5.57
C VAL A 9 -15.47 17.29 6.59
N SER A 10 -15.35 15.97 6.51
CA SER A 10 -14.58 15.13 7.44
C SER A 10 -13.94 13.96 6.70
N ARG A 11 -13.06 13.23 7.38
CA ARG A 11 -12.57 11.92 6.88
C ARG A 11 -13.73 10.99 6.51
N SER A 12 -14.82 11.01 7.28
CA SER A 12 -16.01 10.21 7.01
C SER A 12 -16.78 10.68 5.78
N SER A 13 -16.76 11.99 5.44
CA SER A 13 -17.37 12.45 4.19
C SER A 13 -16.52 12.09 2.97
N ALA A 14 -15.18 12.08 3.10
CA ALA A 14 -14.30 11.57 2.04
C ALA A 14 -14.58 10.08 1.79
N LEU A 15 -14.54 9.26 2.86
CA LEU A 15 -14.90 7.85 2.82
C LEU A 15 -16.30 7.62 2.21
N ALA A 16 -17.32 8.36 2.65
CA ALA A 16 -18.67 8.24 2.10
C ALA A 16 -18.74 8.63 0.62
N SER A 17 -17.98 9.63 0.20
CA SER A 17 -17.94 10.04 -1.21
C SER A 17 -17.33 8.93 -2.09
N LYS A 18 -16.25 8.29 -1.64
CA LYS A 18 -15.66 7.14 -2.34
C LYS A 18 -16.58 5.91 -2.30
N ALA A 19 -17.18 5.63 -1.15
CA ALA A 19 -18.07 4.49 -0.97
C ALA A 19 -19.31 4.55 -1.86
N THR A 20 -19.89 5.73 -2.03
CA THR A 20 -21.16 5.89 -2.76
C THR A 20 -20.95 6.37 -4.19
N GLY A 21 -19.82 7.02 -4.48
CA GLY A 21 -19.59 7.78 -5.70
C GLY A 21 -20.20 9.19 -5.68
N PHE A 22 -20.86 9.61 -4.59
CA PHE A 22 -21.45 10.95 -4.48
C PHE A 22 -20.43 11.98 -3.99
N PRO A 23 -20.06 13.02 -4.76
CA PRO A 23 -18.95 13.91 -4.42
C PRO A 23 -19.36 15.00 -3.40
N ILE A 24 -19.44 14.64 -2.11
CA ILE A 24 -19.98 15.50 -1.04
C ILE A 24 -19.34 16.89 -1.01
N ALA A 25 -18.00 16.98 -1.10
CA ALA A 25 -17.30 18.26 -1.03
C ALA A 25 -17.60 19.16 -2.24
N LYS A 26 -17.66 18.57 -3.45
CA LYS A 26 -17.98 19.27 -4.71
C LYS A 26 -19.40 19.82 -4.68
N ILE A 27 -20.35 19.02 -4.20
CA ILE A 27 -21.75 19.43 -4.03
C ILE A 27 -21.86 20.51 -2.96
N ALA A 28 -21.29 20.30 -1.76
CA ALA A 28 -21.33 21.28 -0.67
C ALA A 28 -20.76 22.65 -1.06
N ALA A 29 -19.70 22.68 -1.87
CA ALA A 29 -19.13 23.94 -2.40
C ALA A 29 -20.13 24.70 -3.30
N LYS A 30 -20.89 23.99 -4.13
CA LYS A 30 -21.94 24.60 -4.97
C LYS A 30 -23.11 25.10 -4.13
N LEU A 31 -23.57 24.34 -3.13
CA LEU A 31 -24.62 24.82 -2.22
C LEU A 31 -24.20 26.09 -1.47
N ALA A 32 -22.93 26.21 -1.10
CA ALA A 32 -22.41 27.39 -0.40
C ALA A 32 -22.53 28.70 -1.19
N VAL A 33 -22.67 28.62 -2.53
CA VAL A 33 -22.89 29.78 -3.41
C VAL A 33 -24.34 29.92 -3.90
N GLY A 34 -25.28 29.21 -3.26
CA GLY A 34 -26.71 29.44 -3.42
C GLY A 34 -27.48 28.40 -4.23
N TYR A 35 -26.82 27.35 -4.75
CA TYR A 35 -27.51 26.25 -5.43
C TYR A 35 -28.33 25.40 -4.46
N THR A 36 -29.40 24.78 -4.96
CA THR A 36 -30.13 23.70 -4.28
C THR A 36 -29.78 22.33 -4.89
N LEU A 37 -30.06 21.24 -4.17
CA LEU A 37 -29.69 19.89 -4.62
C LEU A 37 -30.38 19.46 -5.92
N ASP A 38 -31.60 19.95 -6.16
CA ASP A 38 -32.40 19.69 -7.36
C ASP A 38 -31.92 20.47 -8.59
N GLU A 39 -31.07 21.48 -8.41
CA GLU A 39 -30.42 22.23 -9.49
C GLU A 39 -29.09 21.63 -9.95
N LEU A 40 -28.58 20.62 -9.22
CA LEU A 40 -27.27 20.01 -9.46
C LEU A 40 -27.45 18.61 -10.04
N ASP A 41 -26.69 18.29 -11.10
CA ASP A 41 -26.67 16.95 -11.67
C ASP A 41 -25.84 15.98 -10.81
N ASN A 42 -26.20 14.69 -10.85
CA ASN A 42 -25.37 13.60 -10.35
C ASN A 42 -24.24 13.29 -11.36
N ASP A 43 -23.00 13.53 -10.95
CA ASP A 43 -21.80 13.35 -11.80
C ASP A 43 -21.68 11.92 -12.38
N ILE A 44 -22.18 10.90 -11.67
CA ILE A 44 -22.02 9.49 -12.03
C ILE A 44 -23.03 9.02 -13.09
N THR A 45 -24.31 9.28 -12.87
CA THR A 45 -25.38 8.86 -13.77
C THR A 45 -25.63 9.88 -14.89
N LYS A 46 -25.35 11.17 -14.64
CA LYS A 46 -25.60 12.32 -15.53
C LYS A 46 -27.06 12.50 -15.99
N VAL A 47 -27.98 11.72 -15.44
CA VAL A 47 -29.41 11.73 -15.80
C VAL A 47 -30.32 11.91 -14.59
N THR A 48 -29.76 11.95 -13.37
CA THR A 48 -30.49 12.20 -12.12
C THR A 48 -29.96 13.46 -11.43
N PRO A 49 -30.79 14.16 -10.63
CA PRO A 49 -30.30 15.28 -9.80
C PRO A 49 -29.46 14.77 -8.62
N ALA A 50 -28.78 15.68 -7.92
CA ALA A 50 -28.07 15.40 -6.68
C ALA A 50 -29.00 15.30 -5.44
N SER A 51 -30.28 15.62 -5.61
CA SER A 51 -31.34 15.47 -4.59
C SER A 51 -31.85 14.04 -4.48
N PHE A 52 -31.00 13.10 -4.08
CA PHE A 52 -31.35 11.70 -3.85
C PHE A 52 -30.50 11.12 -2.72
N GLU A 53 -30.86 9.93 -2.25
CA GLU A 53 -30.04 9.14 -1.34
C GLU A 53 -29.37 8.01 -2.12
N PRO A 54 -28.02 7.92 -2.13
CA PRO A 54 -27.35 6.85 -2.84
C PRO A 54 -27.75 5.47 -2.31
N THR A 55 -27.96 4.53 -3.24
CA THR A 55 -28.14 3.12 -2.93
C THR A 55 -26.96 2.35 -3.51
N ILE A 56 -26.36 1.48 -2.70
CA ILE A 56 -25.22 0.64 -3.10
C ILE A 56 -25.63 -0.82 -3.04
N ASP A 57 -25.12 -1.61 -3.98
CA ASP A 57 -25.36 -3.06 -4.07
C ASP A 57 -24.10 -3.89 -3.70
N TYR A 58 -23.22 -3.26 -2.92
CA TYR A 58 -21.96 -3.81 -2.43
C TYR A 58 -21.70 -3.36 -0.98
N VAL A 59 -20.64 -3.91 -0.38
CA VAL A 59 -20.17 -3.57 0.97
C VAL A 59 -18.83 -2.87 0.89
N VAL A 60 -18.72 -1.75 1.61
CA VAL A 60 -17.48 -1.00 1.77
C VAL A 60 -16.91 -1.22 3.17
N THR A 61 -15.64 -1.60 3.25
CA THR A 61 -14.92 -1.79 4.52
C THR A 61 -13.75 -0.83 4.57
N LYS A 62 -13.59 -0.14 5.69
CA LYS A 62 -12.45 0.73 5.96
C LYS A 62 -11.68 0.24 7.19
N ILE A 63 -10.36 0.12 7.06
CA ILE A 63 -9.48 -0.28 8.17
C ILE A 63 -8.42 0.81 8.39
N PRO A 64 -8.25 1.32 9.62
CA PRO A 64 -7.24 2.32 9.94
C PRO A 64 -5.82 1.74 9.95
N ARG A 65 -4.85 2.49 9.39
CA ARG A 65 -3.41 2.19 9.43
C ARG A 65 -2.76 2.88 10.62
N PHE A 66 -1.96 2.15 11.39
CA PHE A 66 -1.21 2.67 12.55
C PHE A 66 0.29 2.70 12.24
N ALA A 67 1.14 3.20 13.14
CA ALA A 67 2.60 3.15 12.98
C ALA A 67 3.32 3.06 14.35
N PHE A 68 2.76 2.27 15.29
CA PHE A 68 3.29 2.17 16.65
C PHE A 68 4.73 1.66 16.71
N GLU A 69 5.18 0.91 15.71
CA GLU A 69 6.56 0.46 15.55
C GLU A 69 7.56 1.63 15.48
N LYS A 70 7.11 2.84 15.13
CA LYS A 70 7.94 4.06 15.13
C LYS A 70 7.94 4.80 16.47
N PHE A 71 7.14 4.36 17.44
CA PHE A 71 6.95 5.02 18.72
C PHE A 71 7.08 4.02 19.89
N PRO A 72 8.29 3.53 20.21
CA PRO A 72 8.49 2.49 21.22
C PRO A 72 8.00 2.88 22.63
N GLY A 73 7.95 4.17 22.94
CA GLY A 73 7.38 4.67 24.20
C GLY A 73 5.84 4.75 24.22
N ALA A 74 5.17 4.57 23.08
CA ALA A 74 3.73 4.64 22.96
C ALA A 74 3.10 3.26 23.00
N LYS A 75 2.07 3.10 23.85
CA LYS A 75 1.30 1.84 23.90
C LYS A 75 0.32 1.75 22.72
N PRO A 76 0.22 0.57 22.06
CA PRO A 76 -0.71 0.31 20.95
C PRO A 76 -2.17 0.12 21.42
N GLU A 77 -2.61 0.91 22.39
CA GLU A 77 -3.97 0.89 22.94
C GLU A 77 -4.85 1.90 22.21
N LEU A 78 -5.99 1.44 21.69
CA LEU A 78 -7.00 2.23 21.00
C LEU A 78 -8.00 2.78 22.01
N THR A 79 -8.29 4.07 21.87
CA THR A 79 -9.19 4.84 22.74
C THR A 79 -9.95 5.86 21.89
N THR A 80 -10.68 6.77 22.53
CA THR A 80 -11.45 7.83 21.85
C THR A 80 -10.55 8.85 21.13
N ALA A 81 -9.29 8.97 21.54
CA ALA A 81 -8.27 9.74 20.85
C ALA A 81 -7.65 8.95 19.69
N MET A 82 -7.70 9.52 18.49
CA MET A 82 -7.21 8.90 17.27
C MET A 82 -5.67 8.76 17.28
N LYS A 83 -5.18 7.58 16.90
CA LYS A 83 -3.73 7.26 16.79
C LYS A 83 -3.35 6.67 15.43
N SER A 84 -4.31 6.49 14.52
CA SER A 84 -4.07 6.03 13.16
C SER A 84 -3.45 7.14 12.32
N VAL A 85 -2.57 6.76 11.40
CA VAL A 85 -1.82 7.64 10.49
C VAL A 85 -2.39 7.64 9.06
N GLY A 86 -3.33 6.74 8.76
CA GLY A 86 -4.04 6.66 7.48
C GLY A 86 -5.14 5.61 7.52
N GLU A 87 -5.67 5.26 6.35
CA GLU A 87 -6.72 4.26 6.20
C GLU A 87 -6.72 3.62 4.82
N ALA A 88 -7.09 2.33 4.77
CA ALA A 88 -7.38 1.62 3.54
C ALA A 88 -8.89 1.40 3.44
N MET A 89 -9.42 1.46 2.23
CA MET A 89 -10.80 1.10 1.92
C MET A 89 -10.82 -0.04 0.90
N ALA A 90 -11.80 -0.92 1.00
CA ALA A 90 -12.05 -1.93 -0.03
C ALA A 90 -13.55 -2.12 -0.25
N ILE A 91 -13.86 -2.66 -1.43
CA ILE A 91 -15.22 -2.88 -1.90
C ILE A 91 -15.34 -4.34 -2.34
N GLY A 92 -16.43 -4.99 -1.94
CA GLY A 92 -16.79 -6.34 -2.37
C GLY A 92 -18.30 -6.53 -2.36
N ARG A 93 -18.81 -7.52 -3.10
CA ARG A 93 -20.25 -7.83 -3.17
C ARG A 93 -20.77 -8.43 -1.86
N THR A 94 -19.86 -8.93 -1.03
CA THR A 94 -20.15 -9.44 0.30
C THR A 94 -19.23 -8.81 1.34
N ILE A 95 -19.66 -8.85 2.60
CA ILE A 95 -18.82 -8.45 3.73
C ILE A 95 -17.53 -9.28 3.84
N HIS A 96 -17.59 -10.58 3.49
CA HIS A 96 -16.40 -11.44 3.49
C HIS A 96 -15.35 -10.90 2.53
N GLU A 97 -15.78 -10.63 1.29
CA GLU A 97 -14.91 -10.13 0.24
C GLU A 97 -14.35 -8.75 0.57
N SER A 98 -15.22 -7.82 0.95
CA SER A 98 -14.85 -6.46 1.32
C SER A 98 -13.85 -6.43 2.48
N LEU A 99 -14.06 -7.25 3.52
CA LEU A 99 -13.21 -7.29 4.70
C LEU A 99 -11.82 -7.90 4.41
N GLN A 100 -11.75 -9.00 3.67
CA GLN A 100 -10.47 -9.61 3.32
C GLN A 100 -9.66 -8.72 2.37
N LYS A 101 -10.31 -8.08 1.37
CA LYS A 101 -9.63 -7.09 0.51
C LYS A 101 -9.09 -5.91 1.33
N ALA A 102 -9.86 -5.41 2.32
CA ALA A 102 -9.39 -4.34 3.19
C ALA A 102 -8.17 -4.76 4.02
N LEU A 103 -8.13 -5.99 4.54
CA LEU A 103 -6.96 -6.52 5.26
C LEU A 103 -5.73 -6.59 4.36
N THR A 104 -5.87 -7.08 3.12
CA THR A 104 -4.77 -7.11 2.15
C THR A 104 -4.29 -5.72 1.72
N SER A 105 -5.16 -4.72 1.79
CA SER A 105 -4.85 -3.33 1.42
C SER A 105 -4.09 -2.57 2.51
N MET A 106 -3.85 -3.17 3.68
CA MET A 106 -3.22 -2.46 4.81
C MET A 106 -1.74 -2.18 4.64
N GLU A 107 -1.10 -2.82 3.65
CA GLU A 107 0.33 -2.71 3.38
C GLU A 107 1.19 -3.06 4.62
N THR A 108 0.70 -3.99 5.43
CA THR A 108 1.36 -4.56 6.63
C THR A 108 1.83 -5.99 6.40
N GLY A 109 1.71 -6.52 5.17
CA GLY A 109 2.05 -7.90 4.83
C GLY A 109 0.92 -8.91 5.10
N LEU A 110 -0.28 -8.44 5.46
CA LEU A 110 -1.45 -9.32 5.63
C LEU A 110 -1.93 -9.84 4.27
N THR A 111 -2.24 -11.13 4.24
CA THR A 111 -2.84 -11.82 3.10
C THR A 111 -4.34 -12.07 3.31
N GLY A 112 -4.84 -11.83 4.53
CA GLY A 112 -6.24 -11.95 4.93
C GLY A 112 -6.33 -11.95 6.45
N PHE A 113 -6.97 -12.97 7.02
CA PHE A 113 -6.98 -13.21 8.46
C PHE A 113 -5.73 -13.98 8.93
N ASP A 114 -4.54 -13.46 8.65
CA ASP A 114 -3.28 -14.09 9.06
C ASP A 114 -3.26 -14.36 10.57
N GLU A 115 -2.77 -15.54 10.95
CA GLU A 115 -2.62 -15.95 12.34
C GLU A 115 -1.83 -14.91 13.14
N ILE A 116 -2.15 -14.82 14.43
CA ILE A 116 -1.41 -13.98 15.37
C ILE A 116 -1.14 -14.79 16.63
N GLU A 117 0.08 -14.70 17.14
CA GLU A 117 0.42 -15.37 18.39
C GLU A 117 -0.32 -14.70 19.56
N ILE A 118 -0.85 -15.54 20.46
CA ILE A 118 -1.46 -15.11 21.71
C ILE A 118 -0.68 -15.77 22.83
N GLU A 119 -0.04 -14.95 23.67
CA GLU A 119 0.73 -15.44 24.81
C GLU A 119 -0.17 -16.28 25.73
N GLY A 120 0.24 -17.52 26.02
CA GLY A 120 -0.51 -18.47 26.84
C GLY A 120 -1.62 -19.23 26.12
N ALA A 121 -1.87 -18.98 24.83
CA ALA A 121 -2.77 -19.82 24.05
C ALA A 121 -2.26 -21.28 23.96
N PRO A 122 -3.14 -22.28 23.86
CA PRO A 122 -4.59 -22.19 23.68
C PRO A 122 -5.39 -22.07 25.00
N ASP A 123 -4.77 -21.71 26.13
CA ASP A 123 -5.50 -21.56 27.40
C ASP A 123 -6.58 -20.48 27.28
N LYS A 124 -7.83 -20.87 27.56
CA LYS A 124 -9.01 -20.01 27.32
C LYS A 124 -8.97 -18.69 28.11
N PRO A 125 -8.59 -18.66 29.41
CA PRO A 125 -8.32 -17.41 30.12
C PRO A 125 -7.32 -16.49 29.42
N ALA A 126 -6.23 -17.02 28.86
CA ALA A 126 -5.23 -16.23 28.15
C ALA A 126 -5.80 -15.61 26.86
N VAL A 127 -6.53 -16.40 26.06
CA VAL A 127 -7.21 -15.91 24.84
C VAL A 127 -8.27 -14.85 25.18
N MET A 128 -9.07 -15.08 26.23
CA MET A 128 -10.06 -14.10 26.72
C MET A 128 -9.40 -12.80 27.18
N LYS A 129 -8.25 -12.87 27.85
CA LYS A 129 -7.47 -11.69 28.24
C LYS A 129 -7.00 -10.91 27.02
N ALA A 130 -6.43 -11.57 26.01
CA ALA A 130 -6.00 -10.90 24.79
C ALA A 130 -7.14 -10.17 24.08
N LEU A 131 -8.36 -10.73 24.07
CA LEU A 131 -9.55 -10.06 23.52
C LEU A 131 -9.95 -8.77 24.26
N THR A 132 -9.57 -8.60 25.52
CA THR A 132 -9.86 -7.36 26.27
C THR A 132 -9.02 -6.19 25.77
N GLU A 133 -7.86 -6.46 25.16
CA GLU A 133 -6.95 -5.43 24.69
C GLU A 133 -7.51 -4.76 23.44
N THR A 134 -7.70 -3.45 23.50
CA THR A 134 -8.12 -2.65 22.36
C THR A 134 -6.89 -2.31 21.52
N SER A 135 -6.44 -3.22 20.66
CA SER A 135 -5.25 -3.01 19.81
C SER A 135 -5.61 -2.92 18.32
N PRO A 136 -4.70 -2.41 17.46
CA PRO A 136 -4.85 -2.46 16.00
C PRO A 136 -5.16 -3.87 15.46
N ASP A 137 -4.54 -4.90 16.05
CA ASP A 137 -4.68 -6.29 15.61
C ASP A 137 -5.89 -7.02 16.21
N ARG A 138 -6.74 -6.33 17.00
CA ARG A 138 -7.84 -6.98 17.73
C ARG A 138 -8.78 -7.80 16.84
N ILE A 139 -8.98 -7.40 15.58
CA ILE A 139 -9.80 -8.17 14.64
C ILE A 139 -9.15 -9.52 14.25
N ARG A 140 -7.82 -9.58 14.18
CA ARG A 140 -7.06 -10.82 13.99
C ARG A 140 -7.07 -11.67 15.25
N VAL A 141 -6.96 -11.04 16.43
CA VAL A 141 -7.10 -11.73 17.72
C VAL A 141 -8.50 -12.37 17.85
N ILE A 142 -9.55 -11.72 17.35
CA ILE A 142 -10.90 -12.31 17.27
C ILE A 142 -10.91 -13.57 16.41
N ALA A 143 -10.36 -13.53 15.19
CA ALA A 143 -10.28 -14.71 14.32
C ALA A 143 -9.45 -15.84 14.97
N GLN A 144 -8.31 -15.49 15.58
CA GLN A 144 -7.46 -16.44 16.29
C GLN A 144 -8.17 -17.07 17.51
N ALA A 145 -8.96 -16.28 18.24
CA ALA A 145 -9.77 -16.79 19.33
C ALA A 145 -10.81 -17.82 18.86
N MET A 146 -11.41 -17.62 17.67
CA MET A 146 -12.29 -18.60 17.05
C MET A 146 -11.55 -19.90 16.72
N ARG A 147 -10.31 -19.81 16.20
CA ARG A 147 -9.44 -20.98 15.95
C ARG A 147 -9.10 -21.73 17.25
N HIS A 148 -8.99 -21.03 18.37
CA HIS A 148 -8.81 -21.62 19.71
C HIS A 148 -10.12 -22.08 20.37
N GLY A 149 -11.24 -22.09 19.65
CA GLY A 149 -12.50 -22.70 20.08
C GLY A 149 -13.41 -21.80 20.94
N LEU A 150 -13.17 -20.48 21.00
CA LEU A 150 -14.12 -19.57 21.63
C LEU A 150 -15.36 -19.40 20.76
N SER A 151 -16.53 -19.35 21.40
CA SER A 151 -17.81 -19.08 20.75
C SER A 151 -18.05 -17.59 20.50
N ASP A 152 -18.94 -17.26 19.57
CA ASP A 152 -19.30 -15.86 19.27
C ASP A 152 -19.91 -15.15 20.49
N ALA A 153 -20.64 -15.89 21.34
CA ALA A 153 -21.21 -15.34 22.56
C ALA A 153 -20.12 -14.90 23.55
N GLU A 154 -19.06 -15.69 23.68
CA GLU A 154 -17.93 -15.39 24.56
C GLU A 154 -17.11 -14.21 24.04
N ILE A 155 -16.83 -14.19 22.72
CA ILE A 155 -16.12 -13.08 22.08
C ILE A 155 -16.92 -11.79 22.20
N LYS A 156 -18.24 -11.83 21.95
CA LYS A 156 -19.13 -10.67 22.09
C LYS A 156 -19.13 -10.11 23.52
N GLN A 157 -19.13 -10.98 24.53
CA GLN A 157 -19.15 -10.56 25.93
C GLN A 157 -17.94 -9.69 26.29
N VAL A 158 -16.79 -9.92 25.65
CA VAL A 158 -15.55 -9.17 25.88
C VAL A 158 -15.39 -7.98 24.94
N THR A 159 -15.72 -8.17 23.67
CA THR A 159 -15.37 -7.19 22.61
C THR A 159 -16.47 -6.19 22.31
N ALA A 160 -17.72 -6.53 22.65
CA ALA A 160 -18.94 -5.84 22.23
C ALA A 160 -19.11 -5.77 20.69
N PHE A 161 -18.37 -6.56 19.91
CA PHE A 161 -18.62 -6.71 18.48
C PHE A 161 -20.01 -7.29 18.25
N ASP A 162 -20.70 -6.79 17.23
CA ASP A 162 -22.04 -7.26 16.89
C ASP A 162 -22.00 -8.74 16.46
N PRO A 163 -22.96 -9.58 16.91
CA PRO A 163 -23.02 -10.99 16.52
C PRO A 163 -22.96 -11.22 15.02
N TRP A 164 -23.51 -10.30 14.22
CA TRP A 164 -23.51 -10.43 12.77
C TRP A 164 -22.08 -10.45 12.22
N PHE A 165 -21.21 -9.53 12.63
CA PHE A 165 -19.81 -9.52 12.18
C PHE A 165 -19.04 -10.75 12.68
N LEU A 166 -19.28 -11.17 13.92
CA LEU A 166 -18.63 -12.36 14.48
C LEU A 166 -18.99 -13.62 13.68
N ALA A 167 -20.26 -13.78 13.30
CA ALA A 167 -20.68 -14.89 12.46
C ALA A 167 -20.00 -14.89 11.08
N ARG A 168 -19.85 -13.72 10.44
CA ARG A 168 -19.16 -13.59 9.14
C ARG A 168 -17.67 -13.89 9.24
N ILE A 169 -17.00 -13.44 10.30
CA ILE A 169 -15.58 -13.77 10.54
C ILE A 169 -15.45 -15.28 10.81
N ARG A 170 -16.39 -15.88 11.55
CA ARG A 170 -16.40 -17.33 11.80
C ARG A 170 -16.54 -18.13 10.51
N GLU A 171 -17.44 -17.74 9.61
CA GLU A 171 -17.58 -18.36 8.29
C GLU A 171 -16.25 -18.37 7.51
N ILE A 172 -15.47 -17.28 7.58
CA ILE A 172 -14.12 -17.23 7.00
C ILE A 172 -13.19 -18.22 7.69
N VAL A 173 -13.11 -18.20 9.03
CA VAL A 173 -12.23 -19.10 9.79
C VAL A 173 -12.57 -20.58 9.56
N GLU A 174 -13.85 -20.92 9.46
CA GLU A 174 -14.30 -22.28 9.14
C GLU A 174 -13.92 -22.69 7.71
N ALA A 175 -14.03 -21.76 6.74
CA ALA A 175 -13.55 -22.01 5.39
C ALA A 175 -12.01 -22.17 5.33
N GLU A 176 -11.25 -21.43 6.13
CA GLU A 176 -9.80 -21.62 6.26
C GLU A 176 -9.46 -23.03 6.76
N GLU A 177 -10.16 -23.49 7.80
CA GLU A 177 -9.96 -24.84 8.35
C GLU A 177 -10.31 -25.91 7.33
N GLN A 178 -11.40 -25.73 6.56
CA GLN A 178 -11.74 -26.64 5.49
C GLN A 178 -10.64 -26.71 4.42
N VAL A 179 -10.07 -25.57 4.03
CA VAL A 179 -8.97 -25.51 3.05
C VAL A 179 -7.69 -26.15 3.60
N ARG A 180 -7.39 -25.99 4.90
CA ARG A 180 -6.26 -26.67 5.55
C ARG A 180 -6.42 -28.19 5.53
N HIS A 181 -7.63 -28.67 5.79
CA HIS A 181 -7.93 -30.10 5.85
C HIS A 181 -7.99 -30.76 4.45
N ASP A 182 -8.74 -30.16 3.51
CA ASP A 182 -9.01 -30.76 2.20
C ASP A 182 -8.02 -30.33 1.11
N GLY A 183 -7.28 -29.23 1.34
CA GLY A 183 -6.52 -28.55 0.31
C GLY A 183 -7.37 -27.64 -0.59
N LEU A 184 -6.78 -27.20 -1.71
CA LEU A 184 -7.50 -26.36 -2.68
C LEU A 184 -8.57 -27.18 -3.43
N PRO A 185 -9.80 -26.63 -3.61
CA PRO A 185 -10.78 -27.23 -4.49
C PRO A 185 -10.24 -27.41 -5.91
N MET A 186 -10.49 -28.58 -6.50
CA MET A 186 -10.00 -28.95 -7.84
C MET A 186 -11.00 -28.64 -8.96
N HIS A 187 -12.05 -27.87 -8.67
CA HIS A 187 -13.09 -27.48 -9.63
C HIS A 187 -13.43 -25.99 -9.49
N ALA A 188 -13.87 -25.39 -10.59
CA ALA A 188 -14.08 -23.95 -10.69
C ALA A 188 -15.09 -23.40 -9.67
N GLU A 189 -16.17 -24.14 -9.39
CA GLU A 189 -17.20 -23.72 -8.43
C GLU A 189 -16.65 -23.58 -7.00
N GLY A 190 -15.90 -24.56 -6.51
CA GLY A 190 -15.37 -24.54 -5.15
C GLY A 190 -14.32 -23.46 -4.97
N LEU A 191 -13.40 -23.34 -5.95
CA LEU A 191 -12.37 -22.32 -5.88
C LEU A 191 -12.96 -20.91 -6.04
N ARG A 192 -13.94 -20.73 -6.94
CA ARG A 192 -14.70 -19.48 -7.05
C ARG A 192 -15.42 -19.16 -5.75
N GLY A 193 -16.01 -20.13 -5.07
CA GLY A 193 -16.63 -19.94 -3.75
C GLY A 193 -15.65 -19.33 -2.73
N LEU A 194 -14.41 -19.81 -2.67
CA LEU A 194 -13.38 -19.21 -1.82
C LEU A 194 -13.03 -17.78 -2.27
N LYS A 195 -12.89 -17.53 -3.56
CA LYS A 195 -12.62 -16.18 -4.08
C LYS A 195 -13.77 -15.20 -3.81
N MET A 196 -15.03 -15.66 -3.87
CA MET A 196 -16.23 -14.88 -3.50
C MET A 196 -16.28 -14.52 -2.01
N MET A 197 -15.57 -15.27 -1.16
CA MET A 197 -15.36 -14.90 0.24
C MET A 197 -14.21 -13.90 0.42
N GLY A 198 -13.47 -13.55 -0.64
CA GLY A 198 -12.33 -12.62 -0.59
C GLY A 198 -10.98 -13.24 -0.28
N PHE A 199 -10.85 -14.56 -0.29
CA PHE A 199 -9.55 -15.18 -0.05
C PHE A 199 -8.55 -14.80 -1.13
N SER A 200 -7.43 -14.18 -0.75
CA SER A 200 -6.31 -13.94 -1.67
C SER A 200 -5.62 -15.27 -2.05
N ASP A 201 -4.99 -15.30 -3.22
CA ASP A 201 -4.17 -16.42 -3.67
C ASP A 201 -3.04 -16.67 -2.65
N ALA A 202 -2.48 -15.61 -2.04
CA ALA A 202 -1.46 -15.69 -1.01
C ALA A 202 -1.97 -16.34 0.29
N ARG A 203 -3.19 -16.00 0.73
CA ARG A 203 -3.78 -16.64 1.92
C ARG A 203 -4.03 -18.12 1.69
N LEU A 204 -4.61 -18.47 0.55
CA LEU A 204 -4.84 -19.86 0.15
C LEU A 204 -3.53 -20.64 0.03
N ALA A 205 -2.46 -20.00 -0.43
CA ALA A 205 -1.12 -20.58 -0.50
C ALA A 205 -0.61 -20.95 0.89
N THR A 206 -0.66 -20.01 1.84
CA THR A 206 -0.28 -20.23 3.24
C THR A 206 -1.09 -21.33 3.91
N LEU A 207 -2.41 -21.35 3.71
CA LEU A 207 -3.30 -22.38 4.28
C LEU A 207 -2.99 -23.79 3.78
N THR A 208 -2.47 -23.90 2.55
CA THR A 208 -2.25 -25.19 1.88
C THR A 208 -0.77 -25.60 1.81
N GLY A 209 0.13 -24.78 2.36
CA GLY A 209 1.58 -24.99 2.27
C GLY A 209 2.12 -24.97 0.83
N ARG A 210 1.52 -24.14 -0.03
CA ARG A 210 1.90 -23.97 -1.45
C ARG A 210 2.44 -22.57 -1.69
N ASP A 211 3.00 -22.36 -2.89
CA ASP A 211 3.37 -21.02 -3.36
C ASP A 211 2.17 -20.27 -3.94
N GLU A 212 2.12 -18.95 -3.77
CA GLU A 212 1.06 -18.09 -4.35
C GLU A 212 0.91 -18.31 -5.87
N ALA A 213 2.03 -18.36 -6.60
CA ALA A 213 2.03 -18.59 -8.04
C ALA A 213 1.38 -19.93 -8.43
N ASN A 214 1.47 -20.96 -7.58
CA ASN A 214 0.85 -22.26 -7.82
C ASN A 214 -0.67 -22.17 -7.64
N VAL A 215 -1.14 -21.48 -6.59
CA VAL A 215 -2.56 -21.22 -6.35
C VAL A 215 -3.18 -20.42 -7.50
N ARG A 216 -2.51 -19.34 -7.90
CA ARG A 216 -2.92 -18.51 -9.05
C ARG A 216 -3.04 -19.33 -10.32
N ARG A 217 -2.05 -20.16 -10.63
CA ARG A 217 -2.08 -21.03 -11.82
C ARG A 217 -3.24 -22.02 -11.77
N ALA A 218 -3.49 -22.64 -10.61
CA ALA A 218 -4.64 -23.53 -10.43
C ALA A 218 -5.97 -22.79 -10.67
N ARG A 219 -6.07 -21.56 -10.15
CA ARG A 219 -7.22 -20.67 -10.33
C ARG A 219 -7.48 -20.32 -11.79
N LEU A 220 -6.45 -19.88 -12.51
CA LEU A 220 -6.54 -19.52 -13.92
C LEU A 220 -6.83 -20.73 -14.81
N ASN A 221 -6.23 -21.90 -14.53
CA ASN A 221 -6.51 -23.14 -15.27
C ASN A 221 -7.97 -23.59 -15.17
N LEU A 222 -8.67 -23.20 -14.09
CA LEU A 222 -10.09 -23.47 -13.89
C LEU A 222 -11.00 -22.36 -14.44
N GLY A 223 -10.45 -21.32 -15.07
CA GLY A 223 -11.21 -20.18 -15.57
C GLY A 223 -11.86 -19.34 -14.46
N VAL A 224 -11.26 -19.32 -13.26
CA VAL A 224 -11.75 -18.53 -12.13
C VAL A 224 -11.01 -17.19 -12.11
N THR A 225 -11.56 -16.20 -12.80
CA THR A 225 -11.01 -14.84 -12.87
C THR A 225 -11.96 -13.84 -12.23
N ALA A 226 -11.42 -12.69 -11.83
CA ALA A 226 -12.26 -11.61 -11.31
C ALA A 226 -13.07 -10.97 -12.45
N VAL A 227 -14.25 -10.46 -12.10
CA VAL A 227 -15.00 -9.49 -12.90
C VAL A 227 -14.96 -8.14 -12.20
N PHE A 228 -15.25 -7.08 -12.94
CA PHE A 228 -15.26 -5.73 -12.41
C PHE A 228 -16.65 -5.14 -12.48
N LYS A 229 -17.09 -4.52 -11.40
CA LYS A 229 -18.37 -3.82 -11.28
C LYS A 229 -18.13 -2.33 -11.11
N ARG A 230 -19.09 -1.51 -11.51
CA ARG A 230 -19.01 -0.05 -11.38
C ARG A 230 -19.67 0.45 -10.10
N ILE A 231 -19.21 1.60 -9.65
CA ILE A 231 -19.84 2.40 -8.59
C ILE A 231 -20.74 3.41 -9.28
N ASP A 232 -22.05 3.29 -9.04
CA ASP A 232 -23.09 3.97 -9.82
C ASP A 232 -24.01 4.88 -9.01
N THR A 233 -23.86 4.94 -7.67
CA THR A 233 -24.73 5.62 -6.70
C THR A 233 -26.18 5.09 -6.59
N CYS A 234 -26.60 4.14 -7.42
CA CYS A 234 -28.01 3.79 -7.60
C CYS A 234 -28.30 2.28 -7.72
N ALA A 235 -27.35 1.41 -7.41
CA ALA A 235 -27.52 -0.05 -7.42
C ALA A 235 -28.07 -0.56 -8.76
N ALA A 236 -27.44 -0.13 -9.84
CA ALA A 236 -27.75 -0.44 -11.23
C ALA A 236 -29.14 -0.01 -11.72
N GLU A 237 -29.85 0.88 -11.00
CA GLU A 237 -31.10 1.47 -11.50
C GLU A 237 -30.85 2.31 -12.76
N PHE A 238 -29.70 3.00 -12.82
CA PHE A 238 -29.24 3.79 -13.96
C PHE A 238 -27.82 3.38 -14.37
N GLU A 239 -27.51 3.47 -15.66
CA GLU A 239 -26.18 3.14 -16.16
C GLU A 239 -25.14 4.16 -15.70
N ALA A 240 -24.10 3.70 -14.99
CA ALA A 240 -22.96 4.52 -14.64
C ALA A 240 -22.11 4.89 -15.85
N GLN A 241 -21.90 6.18 -16.04
CA GLN A 241 -21.00 6.70 -17.07
C GLN A 241 -19.56 6.84 -16.54
N THR A 242 -19.38 6.88 -15.23
CA THR A 242 -18.05 7.03 -14.63
C THR A 242 -17.27 5.72 -14.67
N PRO A 243 -15.95 5.81 -14.82
CA PRO A 243 -15.08 4.65 -14.98
C PRO A 243 -14.54 4.20 -13.61
N TYR A 244 -15.42 4.11 -12.61
CA TYR A 244 -15.06 3.86 -11.22
C TYR A 244 -15.43 2.43 -10.82
N MET A 245 -14.44 1.57 -10.59
CA MET A 245 -14.62 0.12 -10.56
C MET A 245 -13.99 -0.56 -9.33
N TYR A 246 -14.50 -1.75 -9.00
CA TYR A 246 -13.90 -2.70 -8.07
C TYR A 246 -14.04 -4.13 -8.60
N SER A 247 -13.10 -4.99 -8.23
CA SER A 247 -13.09 -6.41 -8.54
C SER A 247 -14.02 -7.19 -7.61
N THR A 248 -14.65 -8.21 -8.16
CA THR A 248 -15.38 -9.22 -7.40
C THR A 248 -15.36 -10.55 -8.13
N TYR A 249 -15.59 -11.62 -7.39
CA TYR A 249 -15.94 -12.91 -7.98
C TYR A 249 -17.45 -13.10 -7.87
N GLU A 250 -18.08 -13.53 -8.96
CA GLU A 250 -19.51 -13.81 -8.99
C GLU A 250 -19.77 -15.19 -9.60
N ALA A 251 -20.77 -15.89 -9.06
CA ALA A 251 -21.27 -17.12 -9.64
C ALA A 251 -22.38 -16.82 -10.64
N PRO A 252 -22.44 -17.52 -11.80
CA PRO A 252 -23.52 -17.35 -12.74
C PRO A 252 -24.86 -17.79 -12.12
N MET A 253 -25.81 -16.85 -11.96
CA MET A 253 -27.16 -17.14 -11.44
C MET A 253 -28.17 -17.35 -12.58
N MET A 254 -28.16 -16.49 -13.60
CA MET A 254 -28.94 -16.62 -14.84
C MET A 254 -28.16 -16.02 -16.01
N GLY A 255 -27.45 -16.86 -16.76
CA GLY A 255 -26.58 -16.41 -17.86
C GLY A 255 -25.13 -16.25 -17.42
N GLU A 256 -24.32 -15.57 -18.23
CA GLU A 256 -22.92 -15.30 -17.92
C GLU A 256 -22.77 -14.17 -16.90
N VAL A 257 -21.69 -14.21 -16.12
CA VAL A 257 -21.36 -13.15 -15.17
C VAL A 257 -20.89 -11.92 -15.96
N GLU A 258 -21.57 -10.79 -15.79
CA GLU A 258 -21.19 -9.55 -16.47
C GLU A 258 -19.92 -8.94 -15.85
N CYS A 259 -18.96 -8.58 -16.71
CA CYS A 259 -17.84 -7.71 -16.36
C CYS A 259 -18.06 -6.32 -16.98
N GLU A 260 -18.19 -5.31 -16.13
CA GLU A 260 -18.53 -3.94 -16.51
C GLU A 260 -17.29 -3.07 -16.79
N SER A 261 -16.10 -3.67 -16.79
CA SER A 261 -14.84 -2.97 -17.08
C SER A 261 -14.92 -2.25 -18.44
N ARG A 262 -15.35 -2.96 -19.50
CA ARG A 262 -15.52 -2.42 -20.85
C ARG A 262 -14.27 -1.63 -21.31
N PRO A 263 -13.10 -2.28 -21.42
CA PRO A 263 -11.85 -1.62 -21.80
C PRO A 263 -11.94 -0.96 -23.19
N SER A 264 -11.39 0.25 -23.33
CA SER A 264 -11.34 0.96 -24.61
C SER A 264 -10.27 0.38 -25.56
N ASP A 265 -10.25 0.81 -26.82
CA ASP A 265 -9.23 0.46 -27.80
C ASP A 265 -8.00 1.40 -27.79
N ARG A 266 -7.94 2.34 -26.83
CA ARG A 266 -6.88 3.35 -26.73
C ARG A 266 -5.54 2.74 -26.28
N LYS A 267 -4.49 3.56 -26.37
CA LYS A 267 -3.18 3.29 -25.74
C LYS A 267 -3.24 3.67 -24.27
N LYS A 268 -2.96 2.71 -23.39
CA LYS A 268 -3.22 2.81 -21.96
C LYS A 268 -1.94 2.85 -21.15
N VAL A 269 -1.89 3.69 -20.14
CA VAL A 269 -0.84 3.67 -19.11
C VAL A 269 -1.49 3.44 -17.77
N VAL A 270 -0.99 2.46 -17.02
CA VAL A 270 -1.45 2.17 -15.66
C VAL A 270 -0.51 2.85 -14.67
N ILE A 271 -1.09 3.53 -13.68
CA ILE A 271 -0.37 4.18 -12.60
C ILE A 271 -0.78 3.48 -11.30
N LEU A 272 0.20 2.93 -10.59
CA LEU A 272 -0.02 2.28 -9.31
C LEU A 272 0.20 3.29 -8.18
N GLY A 273 -0.84 3.51 -7.37
CA GLY A 273 -0.78 4.34 -6.18
C GLY A 273 0.01 3.70 -5.03
N GLY A 274 -0.04 4.33 -3.84
CA GLY A 274 0.69 3.87 -2.67
C GLY A 274 -0.10 3.08 -1.62
N GLY A 275 -1.44 3.07 -1.74
CA GLY A 275 -2.32 2.50 -0.72
C GLY A 275 -2.46 3.44 0.48
N PRO A 276 -2.75 2.92 1.70
CA PRO A 276 -2.99 3.74 2.87
C PRO A 276 -1.76 4.56 3.26
N ASN A 277 -1.97 5.84 3.52
CA ASN A 277 -0.93 6.74 4.03
C ASN A 277 -0.33 6.21 5.35
N ARG A 278 0.97 6.45 5.53
CA ARG A 278 1.73 6.12 6.74
C ARG A 278 2.96 7.02 6.85
N ILE A 279 3.60 7.02 8.01
CA ILE A 279 4.81 7.84 8.23
C ILE A 279 5.92 7.42 7.26
N GLY A 280 6.36 8.35 6.42
CA GLY A 280 7.34 8.13 5.35
C GLY A 280 6.73 7.72 3.99
N GLN A 281 5.41 7.57 3.92
CA GLN A 281 4.64 7.38 2.69
C GLN A 281 3.30 8.11 2.79
N GLY A 282 3.35 9.41 2.53
CA GLY A 282 2.20 10.30 2.62
C GLY A 282 1.65 10.73 1.27
N ILE A 283 1.05 11.92 1.30
CA ILE A 283 0.36 12.54 0.18
C ILE A 283 1.29 12.95 -0.97
N GLU A 284 2.59 13.06 -0.71
CA GLU A 284 3.62 13.36 -1.72
C GLU A 284 3.61 12.35 -2.87
N PHE A 285 3.39 11.06 -2.56
CA PHE A 285 3.30 10.01 -3.58
C PHE A 285 1.96 10.07 -4.35
N ASP A 286 0.88 10.42 -3.66
CA ASP A 286 -0.43 10.65 -4.30
C ASP A 286 -0.36 11.80 -5.30
N TYR A 287 0.34 12.88 -4.94
CA TYR A 287 0.58 14.03 -5.79
C TYR A 287 1.31 13.63 -7.08
N CYS A 288 2.39 12.85 -6.99
CA CYS A 288 3.11 12.33 -8.15
C CYS A 288 2.22 11.46 -9.05
N CYS A 289 1.42 10.58 -8.46
CA CYS A 289 0.48 9.73 -9.19
C CYS A 289 -0.58 10.56 -9.94
N CYS A 290 -1.15 11.60 -9.32
CA CYS A 290 -2.10 12.50 -9.97
C CYS A 290 -1.46 13.24 -11.14
N HIS A 291 -0.26 13.79 -10.94
CA HIS A 291 0.47 14.50 -11.99
C HIS A 291 0.85 13.61 -13.18
N ALA A 292 1.15 12.33 -12.95
CA ALA A 292 1.31 11.36 -14.02
C ALA A 292 0.03 11.21 -14.83
N CYS A 293 -1.12 11.01 -14.18
CA CYS A 293 -2.41 10.93 -14.87
C CYS A 293 -2.68 12.18 -15.70
N PHE A 294 -2.53 13.38 -15.12
CA PHE A 294 -2.79 14.61 -15.87
C PHE A 294 -1.88 14.76 -17.09
N SER A 295 -0.58 14.53 -16.91
CA SER A 295 0.40 14.70 -17.98
C SER A 295 0.26 13.66 -19.09
N LEU A 296 -0.08 12.41 -18.75
CA LEU A 296 -0.27 11.34 -19.72
C LEU A 296 -1.59 11.48 -20.49
N THR A 297 -2.64 11.96 -19.82
CA THR A 297 -3.91 12.33 -20.46
C THR A 297 -3.67 13.45 -21.48
N ASP A 298 -2.92 14.49 -21.11
CA ASP A 298 -2.53 15.57 -22.03
C ASP A 298 -1.68 15.07 -23.21
N ALA A 299 -0.86 14.03 -22.98
CA ALA A 299 -0.10 13.34 -24.02
C ALA A 299 -0.95 12.36 -24.87
N GLY A 300 -2.24 12.22 -24.59
CA GLY A 300 -3.20 11.44 -25.37
C GLY A 300 -3.33 9.97 -24.97
N PHE A 301 -2.70 9.54 -23.87
CA PHE A 301 -2.90 8.20 -23.32
C PHE A 301 -4.24 8.11 -22.59
N GLU A 302 -4.80 6.90 -22.52
CA GLU A 302 -5.84 6.57 -21.54
C GLU A 302 -5.15 6.20 -20.23
N THR A 303 -5.48 6.92 -19.16
CA THR A 303 -4.83 6.77 -17.86
C THR A 303 -5.67 5.89 -16.95
N ILE A 304 -5.00 4.93 -16.30
CA ILE A 304 -5.65 3.95 -15.44
C ILE A 304 -5.03 4.04 -14.05
N MET A 305 -5.77 4.54 -13.08
CA MET A 305 -5.33 4.59 -11.68
C MET A 305 -5.74 3.33 -10.94
N VAL A 306 -4.80 2.75 -10.20
CA VAL A 306 -5.06 1.66 -9.25
C VAL A 306 -4.62 2.11 -7.87
N ASN A 307 -5.56 2.27 -6.93
CA ASN A 307 -5.26 2.67 -5.56
C ASN A 307 -6.45 2.36 -4.62
N CYS A 308 -6.21 2.28 -3.30
CA CYS A 308 -7.23 1.93 -2.30
C CYS A 308 -7.31 2.90 -1.10
N ASN A 309 -6.67 4.07 -1.21
CA ASN A 309 -6.75 5.10 -0.17
C ASN A 309 -7.99 5.99 -0.39
N PRO A 310 -8.95 6.06 0.55
CA PRO A 310 -10.16 6.85 0.38
C PRO A 310 -9.95 8.36 0.58
N GLU A 311 -8.81 8.77 1.15
CA GLU A 311 -8.53 10.17 1.48
C GLU A 311 -7.91 10.95 0.31
N THR A 312 -7.51 10.26 -0.77
CA THR A 312 -6.65 10.81 -1.81
C THR A 312 -7.39 11.36 -3.03
N VAL A 313 -6.67 12.21 -3.79
CA VAL A 313 -7.15 12.75 -5.07
C VAL A 313 -6.98 11.71 -6.18
N SER A 314 -5.98 10.83 -6.12
CA SER A 314 -5.83 9.75 -7.10
C SER A 314 -7.06 8.86 -7.22
N THR A 315 -7.77 8.62 -6.11
CA THR A 315 -9.00 7.83 -6.08
C THR A 315 -10.25 8.67 -6.32
N ASP A 316 -10.12 9.90 -6.81
CA ASP A 316 -11.22 10.62 -7.44
C ASP A 316 -11.42 10.12 -8.87
N TYR A 317 -12.67 9.87 -9.24
CA TYR A 317 -13.00 9.38 -10.59
C TYR A 317 -12.76 10.45 -11.66
N ASP A 318 -12.61 11.72 -11.28
CA ASP A 318 -12.26 12.83 -12.18
C ASP A 318 -10.74 12.86 -12.50
N THR A 319 -9.89 12.10 -11.77
CA THR A 319 -8.42 12.19 -11.89
C THR A 319 -7.84 11.38 -13.05
N SER A 320 -8.48 10.27 -13.42
CA SER A 320 -8.00 9.34 -14.45
C SER A 320 -9.14 8.92 -15.37
N ASP A 321 -8.82 8.48 -16.59
CA ASP A 321 -9.84 7.96 -17.51
C ASP A 321 -10.49 6.68 -16.96
N ARG A 322 -9.79 5.92 -16.10
CA ARG A 322 -10.28 4.69 -15.48
C ARG A 322 -9.70 4.50 -14.08
N LEU A 323 -10.55 4.26 -13.10
CA LEU A 323 -10.17 4.08 -11.70
C LEU A 323 -10.58 2.70 -11.20
N TYR A 324 -9.59 1.94 -10.72
CA TYR A 324 -9.79 0.69 -10.00
C TYR A 324 -9.48 0.88 -8.51
N PHE A 325 -10.52 0.78 -7.67
CA PHE A 325 -10.37 0.89 -6.23
C PHE A 325 -9.99 -0.46 -5.61
N GLU A 326 -8.73 -0.85 -5.79
CA GLU A 326 -8.25 -2.21 -5.55
C GLU A 326 -7.00 -2.28 -4.67
N PRO A 327 -6.79 -3.40 -3.94
CA PRO A 327 -5.54 -3.66 -3.24
C PRO A 327 -4.35 -3.65 -4.21
N LEU A 328 -3.21 -3.11 -3.78
CA LEU A 328 -1.99 -2.98 -4.60
C LEU A 328 -1.10 -4.23 -4.55
N THR A 329 -1.73 -5.40 -4.54
CA THR A 329 -1.04 -6.68 -4.55
C THR A 329 -0.81 -7.16 -5.98
N PHE A 330 0.20 -8.01 -6.20
CA PHE A 330 0.45 -8.64 -7.50
C PHE A 330 -0.77 -9.40 -8.05
N GLU A 331 -1.63 -9.96 -7.20
CA GLU A 331 -2.86 -10.65 -7.64
C GLU A 331 -3.87 -9.70 -8.27
N HIS A 332 -4.30 -8.70 -7.51
CA HIS A 332 -5.34 -7.76 -7.92
C HIS A 332 -4.89 -6.92 -9.12
N VAL A 333 -3.63 -6.46 -9.12
CA VAL A 333 -3.06 -5.72 -10.27
C VAL A 333 -3.05 -6.58 -11.53
N MET A 334 -2.69 -7.87 -11.44
CA MET A 334 -2.69 -8.75 -12.61
C MET A 334 -4.10 -9.04 -13.16
N GLU A 335 -5.13 -9.11 -12.32
CA GLU A 335 -6.51 -9.24 -12.80
C GLU A 335 -6.99 -7.98 -13.55
N ILE A 336 -6.56 -6.78 -13.11
CA ILE A 336 -6.84 -5.53 -13.82
C ILE A 336 -6.12 -5.52 -15.17
N LEU A 337 -4.81 -5.79 -15.17
CA LEU A 337 -4.01 -5.79 -16.39
C LEU A 337 -4.53 -6.79 -17.42
N ARG A 338 -4.94 -7.99 -16.98
CA ARG A 338 -5.58 -9.00 -17.83
C ARG A 338 -6.76 -8.40 -18.60
N VAL A 339 -7.69 -7.75 -17.91
CA VAL A 339 -8.89 -7.17 -18.55
C VAL A 339 -8.53 -5.96 -19.40
N GLU A 340 -7.61 -5.10 -18.96
CA GLU A 340 -7.22 -3.93 -19.75
C GLU A 340 -6.46 -4.26 -21.03
N GLN A 341 -5.87 -5.45 -21.12
CA GLN A 341 -5.23 -5.98 -22.31
C GLN A 341 -6.23 -6.63 -23.30
N ASP A 342 -7.49 -6.87 -22.92
CA ASP A 342 -8.49 -7.50 -23.79
C ASP A 342 -8.89 -6.61 -24.99
N ASN A 343 -8.71 -5.29 -24.88
CA ASN A 343 -8.95 -4.33 -25.96
C ASN A 343 -7.94 -3.18 -25.90
N GLY A 344 -7.48 -2.72 -27.07
CA GLY A 344 -6.50 -1.63 -27.17
C GLY A 344 -5.06 -2.07 -26.95
N THR A 345 -4.24 -1.20 -26.38
CA THR A 345 -2.81 -1.48 -26.14
C THR A 345 -2.39 -0.99 -24.77
N LEU A 346 -1.97 -1.90 -23.90
CA LEU A 346 -1.24 -1.55 -22.69
C LEU A 346 0.16 -1.06 -23.07
N HIS A 347 0.39 0.24 -22.96
CA HIS A 347 1.70 0.85 -23.22
C HIS A 347 2.70 0.49 -22.11
N GLY A 348 2.24 0.50 -20.85
CA GLY A 348 2.98 0.00 -19.72
C GLY A 348 2.45 0.51 -18.38
N VAL A 349 3.20 0.21 -17.33
CA VAL A 349 2.85 0.46 -15.94
C VAL A 349 3.91 1.33 -15.28
N ILE A 350 3.48 2.39 -14.59
CA ILE A 350 4.33 3.23 -13.75
C ILE A 350 4.23 2.72 -12.32
N VAL A 351 5.39 2.40 -11.73
CA VAL A 351 5.53 1.82 -10.39
C VAL A 351 6.33 2.70 -9.44
N GLN A 352 6.95 3.77 -9.93
CA GLN A 352 7.91 4.59 -9.21
C GLN A 352 7.25 5.68 -8.37
N PHE A 353 6.00 6.06 -8.67
CA PHE A 353 5.35 7.23 -8.07
C PHE A 353 4.52 6.92 -6.83
N GLY A 354 4.13 5.66 -6.61
CA GLY A 354 3.33 5.24 -5.45
C GLY A 354 4.17 4.87 -4.21
N GLY A 355 5.48 5.14 -4.20
CA GLY A 355 6.38 4.75 -3.10
C GLY A 355 6.65 3.23 -3.07
N GLN A 356 6.99 2.67 -1.90
CA GLN A 356 7.45 1.27 -1.80
C GLN A 356 6.40 0.23 -2.22
N THR A 357 5.12 0.53 -2.06
CA THR A 357 4.04 -0.44 -2.31
C THR A 357 4.11 -1.01 -3.73
N PRO A 358 4.05 -0.19 -4.81
CA PRO A 358 4.22 -0.70 -6.17
C PRO A 358 5.63 -1.17 -6.50
N LEU A 359 6.68 -0.60 -5.89
CA LEU A 359 8.07 -1.05 -6.10
C LEU A 359 8.27 -2.53 -5.72
N LYS A 360 7.63 -2.99 -4.64
CA LYS A 360 7.71 -4.40 -4.19
C LYS A 360 7.18 -5.41 -5.20
N ILE A 361 6.28 -5.01 -6.10
CA ILE A 361 5.70 -5.91 -7.10
C ILE A 361 6.25 -5.66 -8.51
N ALA A 362 7.14 -4.67 -8.70
CA ALA A 362 7.67 -4.28 -10.00
C ALA A 362 8.41 -5.42 -10.72
N ALA A 363 9.29 -6.13 -10.00
CA ALA A 363 10.03 -7.28 -10.55
C ALA A 363 9.09 -8.43 -10.97
N ALA A 364 8.10 -8.75 -10.13
CA ALA A 364 7.12 -9.80 -10.43
C ALA A 364 6.22 -9.44 -11.65
N LEU A 365 5.89 -8.16 -11.82
CA LEU A 365 5.17 -7.66 -12.99
C LEU A 365 6.03 -7.78 -14.26
N GLU A 366 7.30 -7.39 -14.20
CA GLU A 366 8.23 -7.53 -15.33
C GLU A 366 8.45 -9.00 -15.72
N GLU A 367 8.64 -9.90 -14.75
CA GLU A 367 8.76 -11.34 -14.99
C GLU A 367 7.49 -11.92 -15.64
N ALA A 368 6.32 -11.37 -15.32
CA ALA A 368 5.05 -11.72 -15.96
C ALA A 368 4.88 -11.12 -17.37
N GLY A 369 5.88 -10.40 -17.88
CA GLY A 369 5.88 -9.78 -19.21
C GLY A 369 5.13 -8.45 -19.29
N ILE A 370 4.87 -7.81 -18.14
CA ILE A 370 4.23 -6.49 -18.10
C ILE A 370 5.29 -5.41 -18.35
N PRO A 371 5.09 -4.49 -19.31
CA PRO A 371 6.06 -3.44 -19.59
C PRO A 371 6.06 -2.41 -18.47
N ILE A 372 7.15 -2.35 -17.70
CA ILE A 372 7.39 -1.29 -16.73
C ILE A 372 7.96 -0.06 -17.47
N LEU A 373 7.32 1.09 -17.31
CA LEU A 373 7.77 2.35 -17.91
C LEU A 373 8.73 3.07 -16.97
N GLY A 374 9.72 3.77 -17.53
CA GLY A 374 10.73 4.50 -16.75
C GLY A 374 11.89 3.62 -16.31
N THR A 375 12.49 3.95 -15.15
CA THR A 375 13.62 3.21 -14.57
C THR A 375 13.24 1.76 -14.36
N SER A 376 14.02 0.83 -14.92
CA SER A 376 13.75 -0.61 -14.88
C SER A 376 13.80 -1.17 -13.46
N PRO A 377 13.06 -2.25 -13.14
CA PRO A 377 13.12 -2.92 -11.84
C PRO A 377 14.54 -3.29 -11.39
N ASP A 378 15.39 -3.78 -12.29
CA ASP A 378 16.80 -4.09 -11.94
C ASP A 378 17.63 -2.84 -11.59
N ALA A 379 17.35 -1.70 -12.23
CA ALA A 379 18.01 -0.43 -11.91
C ALA A 379 17.53 0.15 -10.57
N ILE A 380 16.26 -0.08 -10.23
CA ILE A 380 15.72 0.25 -8.90
C ILE A 380 16.39 -0.65 -7.84
N ASP A 381 16.47 -1.96 -8.11
CA ASP A 381 17.15 -2.92 -7.23
C ASP A 381 18.64 -2.59 -7.05
N LEU A 382 19.35 -2.20 -8.11
CA LEU A 382 20.73 -1.71 -8.06
C LEU A 382 20.91 -0.52 -7.09
N ALA A 383 19.90 0.34 -6.95
CA ALA A 383 19.93 1.49 -6.05
C ALA A 383 19.49 1.16 -4.61
N GLU A 384 18.59 0.18 -4.44
CA GLU A 384 18.13 -0.27 -3.13
C GLU A 384 19.09 -1.29 -2.48
N ASP A 385 19.71 -2.14 -3.28
CA ASP A 385 20.71 -3.12 -2.87
C ASP A 385 22.02 -2.42 -2.54
N ARG A 386 22.45 -2.60 -1.28
CA ARG A 386 23.56 -1.85 -0.71
C ARG A 386 24.92 -2.26 -1.28
N GLU A 387 25.10 -3.55 -1.59
CA GLU A 387 26.35 -4.07 -2.16
C GLU A 387 26.48 -3.58 -3.60
N ARG A 388 25.42 -3.77 -4.40
CA ARG A 388 25.38 -3.32 -5.79
C ARG A 388 25.56 -1.80 -5.90
N PHE A 389 24.96 -1.03 -5.00
CA PHE A 389 25.10 0.42 -4.97
C PHE A 389 26.51 0.87 -4.56
N GLN A 390 27.12 0.24 -3.55
CA GLN A 390 28.50 0.52 -3.16
C GLN A 390 29.48 0.29 -4.32
N ASP A 391 29.33 -0.83 -5.03
CA ASP A 391 30.15 -1.15 -6.20
C ASP A 391 30.02 -0.09 -7.31
N LEU A 392 28.82 0.45 -7.49
CA LEU A 392 28.58 1.54 -8.43
C LEU A 392 29.30 2.82 -8.02
N VAL A 393 29.15 3.23 -6.75
CA VAL A 393 29.79 4.43 -6.19
C VAL A 393 31.32 4.35 -6.33
N ASN A 394 31.90 3.20 -6.00
CA ASN A 394 33.34 2.94 -6.17
C ASN A 394 33.79 3.03 -7.64
N ARG A 395 32.99 2.46 -8.56
CA ARG A 395 33.28 2.49 -10.00
C ARG A 395 33.26 3.91 -10.58
N LEU A 396 32.43 4.79 -10.01
CA LEU A 396 32.30 6.19 -10.39
C LEU A 396 33.33 7.10 -9.70
N ASP A 397 34.21 6.56 -8.86
CA ASP A 397 35.17 7.31 -8.04
C ASP A 397 34.48 8.38 -7.17
N LEU A 398 33.32 8.02 -6.63
CA LEU A 398 32.53 8.87 -5.73
C LEU A 398 32.83 8.53 -4.27
N LYS A 399 32.63 9.50 -3.38
CA LYS A 399 32.90 9.33 -1.95
C LYS A 399 31.72 8.68 -1.25
N GLN A 400 32.01 7.67 -0.43
CA GLN A 400 31.07 7.04 0.51
C GLN A 400 31.69 7.02 1.91
N PRO A 401 30.90 7.11 2.99
CA PRO A 401 31.37 6.77 4.33
C PRO A 401 32.00 5.37 4.36
N HIS A 402 32.95 5.16 5.26
CA HIS A 402 33.53 3.84 5.48
C HIS A 402 32.43 2.92 6.00
N ASN A 403 32.15 1.84 5.28
CA ASN A 403 31.03 0.97 5.58
C ASN A 403 31.35 -0.50 5.31
N ALA A 404 30.57 -1.39 5.92
CA ALA A 404 30.66 -2.82 5.71
C ALA A 404 29.30 -3.49 5.87
N ILE A 405 29.15 -4.63 5.22
CA ILE A 405 27.93 -5.45 5.23
C ILE A 405 28.15 -6.65 6.15
N ALA A 406 27.25 -6.82 7.11
CA ALA A 406 27.27 -7.93 8.05
C ALA A 406 26.04 -8.83 7.88
N SER A 407 26.28 -10.13 7.67
CA SER A 407 25.21 -11.14 7.56
C SER A 407 25.07 -11.99 8.83
N THR A 408 25.94 -11.80 9.84
CA THR A 408 25.84 -12.46 11.14
C THR A 408 26.19 -11.48 12.27
N ASP A 409 25.70 -11.78 13.47
CA ASP A 409 25.96 -10.99 14.67
C ASP A 409 27.47 -10.87 14.97
N GLU A 410 28.22 -11.98 14.82
CA GLU A 410 29.66 -11.99 15.04
C GLU A 410 30.39 -11.13 14.01
N ALA A 411 29.98 -11.19 12.74
CA ALA A 411 30.54 -10.37 11.68
C ALA A 411 30.24 -8.88 11.93
N ALA A 412 29.02 -8.54 12.36
CA ALA A 412 28.63 -7.17 12.67
C ALA A 412 29.51 -6.56 13.78
N ILE A 413 29.79 -7.34 14.84
CA ILE A 413 30.65 -6.88 15.94
C ILE A 413 32.09 -6.64 15.47
N GLN A 414 32.65 -7.57 14.68
CA GLN A 414 34.03 -7.44 14.17
C GLN A 414 34.17 -6.23 13.23
N LEU A 415 33.25 -6.09 12.28
CA LEU A 415 33.24 -5.00 11.31
C LEU A 415 33.00 -3.64 11.98
N ALA A 416 32.18 -3.58 13.03
CA ALA A 416 31.98 -2.35 13.80
C ALA A 416 33.27 -1.84 14.48
N GLU A 417 34.12 -2.75 14.98
CA GLU A 417 35.42 -2.38 15.55
C GLU A 417 36.40 -1.86 14.49
N GLU A 418 36.32 -2.38 13.26
CA GLU A 418 37.12 -1.91 12.12
C GLU A 418 36.66 -0.54 11.61
N ILE A 419 35.35 -0.32 11.51
CA ILE A 419 34.78 0.96 11.05
C ILE A 419 34.98 2.07 12.10
N GLY A 420 34.78 1.74 13.37
CA GLY A 420 34.84 2.67 14.49
C GLY A 420 33.51 3.34 14.80
N PHE A 421 33.34 3.72 16.08
CA PHE A 421 32.14 4.39 16.58
C PHE A 421 32.28 5.93 16.58
N PRO A 422 31.17 6.69 16.46
CA PRO A 422 29.80 6.23 16.27
C PRO A 422 29.55 5.69 14.84
N LEU A 423 28.64 4.73 14.74
CA LEU A 423 28.23 4.11 13.47
C LEU A 423 26.72 4.21 13.28
N VAL A 424 26.25 4.12 12.05
CA VAL A 424 24.84 4.03 11.70
C VAL A 424 24.55 2.61 11.26
N ILE A 425 23.54 2.00 11.87
CA ILE A 425 23.03 0.69 11.44
C ILE A 425 21.84 0.90 10.53
N ARG A 426 21.86 0.26 9.36
CA ARG A 426 20.78 0.36 8.37
C ARG A 426 20.36 -1.01 7.84
N PRO A 427 19.08 -1.39 7.99
CA PRO A 427 18.53 -2.54 7.27
C PRO A 427 18.43 -2.26 5.76
N SER A 428 18.41 -3.31 4.95
CA SER A 428 18.12 -3.23 3.51
C SER A 428 16.60 -3.14 3.24
N TYR A 429 16.21 -2.63 2.05
CA TYR A 429 14.80 -2.55 1.58
C TYR A 429 13.81 -1.81 2.51
N VAL A 430 14.26 -0.76 3.20
CA VAL A 430 13.42 0.08 4.08
C VAL A 430 13.47 1.56 3.70
N LEU A 431 12.32 2.23 3.79
CA LEU A 431 12.18 3.69 3.67
C LEU A 431 11.86 4.33 5.02
N GLY A 432 12.18 5.62 5.17
CA GLY A 432 11.77 6.42 6.32
C GLY A 432 12.45 6.03 7.63
N GLY A 433 13.74 5.62 7.57
CA GLY A 433 14.57 5.33 8.74
C GLY A 433 14.12 4.13 9.57
N ARG A 434 13.28 3.23 9.05
CA ARG A 434 12.72 2.12 9.84
C ARG A 434 13.83 1.22 10.38
N ALA A 435 13.89 1.09 11.70
CA ALA A 435 14.93 0.35 12.43
C ALA A 435 16.36 0.84 12.16
N MET A 436 16.55 2.09 11.72
CA MET A 436 17.89 2.69 11.68
C MET A 436 18.24 3.28 13.04
N GLU A 437 19.48 3.08 13.49
CA GLU A 437 19.95 3.63 14.76
C GLU A 437 21.41 4.09 14.68
N ILE A 438 21.70 5.23 15.33
CA ILE A 438 23.07 5.70 15.54
C ILE A 438 23.60 5.02 16.80
N VAL A 439 24.54 4.11 16.61
CA VAL A 439 25.14 3.32 17.68
C VAL A 439 26.47 3.94 18.08
N ARG A 440 26.62 4.18 19.38
CA ARG A 440 27.76 4.94 19.94
C ARG A 440 28.85 4.06 20.55
N ASP A 441 28.53 2.81 20.85
CA ASP A 441 29.45 1.85 21.44
C ASP A 441 29.02 0.40 21.18
N LEU A 442 29.90 -0.53 21.51
CA LEU A 442 29.71 -1.96 21.28
C LEU A 442 28.55 -2.55 22.11
N ASP A 443 28.27 -2.01 23.30
CA ASP A 443 27.18 -2.53 24.14
C ASP A 443 25.81 -2.12 23.58
N HIS A 444 25.74 -0.92 23.00
CA HIS A 444 24.58 -0.45 22.24
C HIS A 444 24.37 -1.29 20.98
N LEU A 445 25.43 -1.60 20.21
CA LEU A 445 25.36 -2.50 19.05
C LEU A 445 24.77 -3.87 19.42
N LYS A 446 25.30 -4.49 20.48
CA LYS A 446 24.82 -5.79 20.97
C LYS A 446 23.37 -5.76 21.45
N ARG A 447 22.88 -4.62 21.93
CA ARG A 447 21.48 -4.44 22.31
C ARG A 447 20.60 -4.37 21.07
N TYR A 448 20.97 -3.53 20.12
CA TYR A 448 20.27 -3.40 18.85
C TYR A 448 20.17 -4.76 18.14
N ILE A 449 21.26 -5.51 18.03
CA ILE A 449 21.28 -6.83 17.37
C ILE A 449 20.26 -7.79 18.01
N ARG A 450 20.23 -7.86 19.35
CA ARG A 450 19.31 -8.73 20.09
C ARG A 450 17.83 -8.35 19.94
N GLU A 451 17.56 -7.06 19.82
CA GLU A 451 16.19 -6.51 19.85
C GLU A 451 15.60 -6.30 18.44
N ALA A 452 16.44 -5.95 17.44
CA ALA A 452 16.01 -5.43 16.15
C ALA A 452 16.28 -6.36 14.95
N VAL A 453 17.25 -7.29 15.01
CA VAL A 453 17.53 -8.23 13.89
C VAL A 453 16.41 -9.24 13.68
N VAL A 454 15.51 -9.39 14.67
CA VAL A 454 14.25 -10.14 14.52
C VAL A 454 13.33 -9.50 13.46
N VAL A 455 13.53 -8.23 13.11
CA VAL A 455 12.66 -7.45 12.20
C VAL A 455 13.12 -7.48 10.73
N SER A 456 14.40 -7.81 10.45
CA SER A 456 14.98 -7.74 9.09
C SER A 456 14.99 -9.06 8.31
N GLY A 457 14.57 -10.18 8.91
CA GLY A 457 14.67 -11.51 8.28
C GLY A 457 16.11 -11.89 7.92
N ASP A 458 16.30 -12.67 6.85
CA ASP A 458 17.62 -13.11 6.36
C ASP A 458 18.44 -12.01 5.65
N SER A 459 17.99 -10.74 5.70
CA SER A 459 18.66 -9.65 4.99
C SER A 459 19.88 -9.13 5.75
N PRO A 460 21.00 -8.89 5.06
CA PRO A 460 22.21 -8.36 5.70
C PRO A 460 22.00 -6.92 6.21
N VAL A 461 22.77 -6.58 7.25
CA VAL A 461 22.74 -5.28 7.92
C VAL A 461 23.98 -4.47 7.50
N LEU A 462 23.77 -3.20 7.12
CA LEU A 462 24.85 -2.28 6.79
C LEU A 462 25.30 -1.51 8.03
N LEU A 463 26.61 -1.42 8.21
CA LEU A 463 27.26 -0.58 9.20
C LEU A 463 27.98 0.55 8.46
N ASP A 464 27.58 1.79 8.68
CA ASP A 464 28.22 2.99 8.10
C ASP A 464 28.91 3.80 9.20
N SER A 465 30.07 4.40 8.91
CA SER A 465 30.63 5.42 9.80
C SER A 465 29.71 6.65 9.86
N TYR A 466 29.43 7.13 11.07
CA TYR A 466 28.57 8.30 11.24
C TYR A 466 29.34 9.61 10.95
N LEU A 467 28.81 10.41 10.02
CA LEU A 467 29.38 11.71 9.64
C LEU A 467 28.91 12.81 10.60
N SER A 468 29.62 12.98 11.72
CA SER A 468 29.28 14.01 12.72
C SER A 468 29.46 15.44 12.18
N GLY A 469 28.49 16.32 12.44
CA GLY A 469 28.56 17.73 12.06
C GLY A 469 28.45 17.99 10.56
N ALA A 470 27.94 17.03 9.79
CA ALA A 470 27.78 17.15 8.35
C ALA A 470 26.46 17.85 7.99
N VAL A 471 26.50 18.64 6.91
CA VAL A 471 25.29 19.18 6.28
C VAL A 471 24.70 18.09 5.38
N GLU A 472 23.40 17.85 5.51
CA GLU A 472 22.66 16.95 4.63
C GLU A 472 21.99 17.72 3.49
N VAL A 473 21.89 17.07 2.33
CA VAL A 473 21.36 17.66 1.10
C VAL A 473 20.51 16.61 0.38
N ASP A 474 19.31 17.00 -0.02
CA ASP A 474 18.48 16.24 -0.97
C ASP A 474 18.58 16.87 -2.37
N VAL A 475 18.59 16.01 -3.40
CA VAL A 475 18.67 16.43 -4.80
C VAL A 475 17.64 15.69 -5.61
N ASP A 476 16.68 16.43 -6.15
CA ASP A 476 15.71 15.91 -7.11
C ASP A 476 16.16 16.22 -8.53
N ALA A 477 16.19 15.20 -9.37
CA ALA A 477 16.62 15.29 -10.76
C ALA A 477 15.81 14.35 -11.66
N LEU A 478 15.71 14.73 -12.94
CA LEU A 478 15.08 13.94 -13.99
C LEU A 478 16.15 13.47 -14.98
N CYS A 479 16.00 12.26 -15.51
CA CYS A 479 16.90 11.71 -16.53
C CYS A 479 16.10 11.06 -17.67
N ASP A 480 16.47 11.34 -18.92
CA ASP A 480 15.86 10.71 -20.10
C ASP A 480 16.72 9.55 -20.67
N GLY A 481 17.68 9.08 -19.87
CA GLY A 481 18.70 8.09 -20.26
C GLY A 481 19.91 8.68 -21.01
N LYS A 482 19.91 9.97 -21.33
CA LYS A 482 21.03 10.65 -22.02
C LYS A 482 21.45 11.95 -21.34
N SER A 483 20.47 12.71 -20.88
CA SER A 483 20.62 14.01 -20.26
C SER A 483 19.94 14.01 -18.90
N VAL A 484 20.55 14.73 -17.97
CA VAL A 484 20.08 14.81 -16.60
C VAL A 484 19.80 16.28 -16.29
N HIS A 485 18.62 16.55 -15.76
CA HIS A 485 18.19 17.86 -15.31
C HIS A 485 18.04 17.86 -13.79
N VAL A 486 18.95 18.56 -13.10
CA VAL A 486 18.82 18.80 -11.66
C VAL A 486 17.74 19.84 -11.44
N ALA A 487 16.61 19.42 -10.86
CA ALA A 487 15.43 20.26 -10.68
C ALA A 487 15.54 21.10 -9.39
N GLY A 488 16.11 20.52 -8.34
CA GLY A 488 16.25 21.20 -7.06
C GLY A 488 17.36 20.58 -6.21
N ILE A 489 18.09 21.44 -5.52
CA ILE A 489 19.05 21.06 -4.47
C ILE A 489 18.54 21.70 -3.19
N MET A 490 18.24 20.86 -2.20
CA MET A 490 17.67 21.25 -0.92
C MET A 490 18.70 21.04 0.17
N GLN A 491 19.06 22.10 0.88
CA GLN A 491 19.97 21.98 2.01
C GLN A 491 19.18 21.85 3.31
N HIS A 492 19.47 20.84 4.13
CA HIS A 492 18.82 20.68 5.42
C HIS A 492 19.30 21.73 6.43
N ILE A 493 18.42 22.08 7.37
CA ILE A 493 18.74 22.95 8.51
C ILE A 493 19.41 22.14 9.61
N GLU A 494 18.86 20.96 9.91
CA GLU A 494 19.45 19.97 10.80
C GLU A 494 20.67 19.30 10.16
N GLU A 495 21.58 18.78 11.01
CA GLU A 495 22.75 18.02 10.57
C GLU A 495 22.38 16.59 10.15
N ALA A 496 23.22 15.98 9.32
CA ALA A 496 23.08 14.58 8.94
C ALA A 496 23.03 13.69 10.18
N GLY A 497 21.96 12.89 10.29
CA GLY A 497 21.63 12.09 11.47
C GLY A 497 20.22 12.33 11.99
N VAL A 498 19.63 13.48 11.68
CA VAL A 498 18.17 13.66 11.67
C VAL A 498 17.65 13.20 10.31
N HIS A 499 16.59 12.41 10.29
CA HIS A 499 16.05 11.87 9.04
C HIS A 499 15.53 12.99 8.14
N SER A 500 15.80 12.95 6.82
CA SER A 500 15.39 14.00 5.86
C SER A 500 13.91 14.38 5.95
N GLY A 501 13.02 13.39 6.03
CA GLY A 501 11.58 13.59 6.22
C GLY A 501 11.15 14.30 7.53
N ASP A 502 12.04 14.43 8.51
CA ASP A 502 11.82 15.18 9.76
C ASP A 502 12.62 16.50 9.79
N SER A 503 13.53 16.71 8.83
CA SER A 503 14.34 17.92 8.72
C SER A 503 13.60 19.05 8.01
N ALA A 504 13.84 20.28 8.45
CA ALA A 504 13.54 21.44 7.63
C ALA A 504 14.60 21.56 6.52
N CYS A 505 14.22 22.07 5.34
CA CYS A 505 15.15 22.29 4.24
C CYS A 505 14.98 23.67 3.59
N CYS A 506 16.02 24.12 2.89
CA CYS A 506 16.05 25.36 2.13
C CYS A 506 16.36 25.09 0.66
N LEU A 507 15.52 25.61 -0.23
CA LEU A 507 15.72 25.64 -1.68
C LEU A 507 15.69 27.09 -2.16
N PRO A 508 16.78 27.64 -2.74
CA PRO A 508 18.08 26.99 -2.95
C PRO A 508 18.90 26.82 -1.65
N PRO A 509 20.04 26.10 -1.67
CA PRO A 509 20.93 26.00 -0.52
C PRO A 509 21.35 27.37 0.02
N HIS A 510 21.43 27.52 1.34
CA HIS A 510 21.61 28.81 2.00
C HIS A 510 23.03 29.07 2.50
N THR A 511 23.83 28.02 2.79
CA THR A 511 25.22 28.17 3.25
C THR A 511 26.24 27.38 2.44
N LEU A 512 25.81 26.50 1.53
CA LEU A 512 26.73 25.71 0.70
C LEU A 512 27.48 26.59 -0.32
N PRO A 513 28.82 26.48 -0.43
CA PRO A 513 29.59 27.15 -1.47
C PRO A 513 29.19 26.67 -2.88
N ALA A 514 29.25 27.58 -3.86
CA ALA A 514 28.89 27.27 -5.26
C ALA A 514 29.70 26.10 -5.86
N GLU A 515 30.96 25.93 -5.44
CA GLU A 515 31.80 24.79 -5.86
C GLU A 515 31.28 23.44 -5.37
N ILE A 516 30.70 23.39 -4.17
CA ILE A 516 30.08 22.18 -3.62
C ILE A 516 28.77 21.89 -4.33
N ILE A 517 27.98 22.92 -4.62
CA ILE A 517 26.74 22.78 -5.40
C ILE A 517 27.05 22.21 -6.80
N ALA A 518 28.07 22.74 -7.48
CA ALA A 518 28.49 22.24 -8.80
C ALA A 518 29.00 20.79 -8.74
N GLU A 519 29.69 20.40 -7.66
CA GLU A 519 30.13 19.02 -7.47
C GLU A 519 28.93 18.09 -7.21
N ILE A 520 27.95 18.52 -6.42
CA ILE A 520 26.69 17.77 -6.21
C ILE A 520 25.97 17.55 -7.55
N GLU A 521 25.82 18.61 -8.36
CA GLU A 521 25.23 18.49 -9.70
C GLU A 521 25.98 17.48 -10.57
N ARG A 522 27.32 17.54 -10.59
CA ARG A 522 28.16 16.60 -11.34
C ARG A 522 27.95 15.16 -10.87
N GLN A 523 27.89 14.92 -9.56
CA GLN A 523 27.69 13.59 -8.99
C GLN A 523 26.29 13.06 -9.31
N THR A 524 25.25 13.88 -9.18
CA THR A 524 23.88 13.52 -9.57
C THR A 524 23.79 13.10 -11.03
N GLN A 525 24.44 13.85 -11.94
CA GLN A 525 24.48 13.48 -13.36
C GLN A 525 25.18 12.14 -13.59
N ALA A 526 26.33 11.92 -12.95
CA ALA A 526 27.08 10.67 -13.07
C ALA A 526 26.28 9.47 -12.56
N LEU A 527 25.64 9.61 -11.38
CA LEU A 527 24.81 8.57 -10.78
C LEU A 527 23.59 8.25 -11.65
N ALA A 528 22.83 9.25 -12.08
CA ALA A 528 21.62 9.05 -12.88
C ALA A 528 21.90 8.31 -14.19
N LEU A 529 22.99 8.68 -14.89
CA LEU A 529 23.39 7.99 -16.13
C LEU A 529 23.90 6.57 -15.86
N ALA A 530 24.64 6.35 -14.78
CA ALA A 530 25.23 5.04 -14.48
C ALA A 530 24.21 4.03 -13.93
N LEU A 531 23.19 4.51 -13.20
CA LEU A 531 22.02 3.74 -12.79
C LEU A 531 21.07 3.46 -13.97
N GLY A 532 21.18 4.21 -15.07
CA GLY A 532 20.25 4.11 -16.18
C GLY A 532 18.86 4.65 -15.83
N VAL A 533 18.81 5.72 -15.02
CA VAL A 533 17.55 6.36 -14.61
C VAL A 533 16.80 6.85 -15.84
N VAL A 534 15.50 6.54 -15.89
CA VAL A 534 14.56 7.10 -16.87
C VAL A 534 13.31 7.54 -16.12
N GLY A 535 13.12 8.85 -15.99
CA GLY A 535 11.99 9.44 -15.28
C GLY A 535 12.38 10.58 -14.38
#